data_AF-A0A9N8ZAQ7-F1
#
_entry.id   AF-A0A9N8ZAQ7-F1
#
_cell.length_a   1.000
_cell.length_b   1.000
_cell.length_c   1.000
_cell.angle_alpha   90.00
_cell.angle_beta   90.00
_cell.angle_gamma   90.00
#
_symmetry.space_group_name_H-M   'P 1'
#
loop_
_entity.id
_entity.type
_entity.pdbx_description
1 polymer ?
#
loop_
_entity_poly.entity_id
_entity_poly.type
_entity_poly.pdbx_seq_one_letter_code
_entity_poly.pdbx_strand_id
1 'polypeptide(L)'
;MLGIVFFSFQLTPQAYKNWRRKNTEGLSKEMMLIWALSAILFGAYAIILSLSIPLIIQPQIFCGFSLLCYVQCLYYDKAAYDNGSPKRILKYVFIYLIWMLILGGIQAAGVIGVRAANDKGITWVETTFGILPSVTIVIGFAPQYYEIYQDRIVHGISLGFVALDILGSVFSILSLAFRPPPLDILAAITFISILVADIIIVILHFLLRWVAKSTKKNLETKAKNEDLIKELKQKCTSEEQQAKAKRNLEERLRKVRDESSVLQSQTINFRRENECLLQKQKEMNEKISSLTTKLQIKDKKIKKWRGEALEYQAILGDTLNVNDDATTGISQIPSDTMSLIASLRQFCKFTKPVIVNEQTLNKMLSIWEIAKAKNRVRAKNQFSNAVQGDVIKFISSELTKYLSRDITRFVSYENPDHKLEHEIVSLTNQLTERVDRFLKVHNDVNKVRNLTAVKIRQLVYAVLAIHSFTDREHPFVKDTIIYLMQGMNKARELPRDVVADSENCAANIIRLCTSLFYFKLRATEPEAELVWLPKGAEFDDRSMVAVGATDEELDHARVEYCLFPMIRRPDTNLIMNPARVILAQADGA
;
A
#
# COMPACT_ATOMS: atom_id res chain seq x y z
N MET A 1 -3.52 4.12 -21.32
CA MET A 1 -2.52 4.24 -22.40
C MET A 1 -2.85 5.33 -23.42
N LEU A 2 -4.11 5.51 -23.84
CA LEU A 2 -4.50 6.57 -24.81
C LEU A 2 -4.01 7.97 -24.44
N GLY A 3 -4.10 8.38 -23.17
CA GLY A 3 -3.62 9.70 -22.72
C GLY A 3 -2.14 9.96 -23.00
N ILE A 4 -1.28 8.95 -22.83
CA ILE A 4 0.17 9.05 -23.08
C ILE A 4 0.45 9.30 -24.57
N VAL A 5 -0.33 8.69 -25.46
CA VAL A 5 -0.19 8.87 -26.91
C VAL A 5 -0.51 10.31 -27.29
N PHE A 6 -1.62 10.85 -26.77
CA PHE A 6 -1.97 12.26 -27.00
C PHE A 6 -0.91 13.21 -26.46
N PHE A 7 -0.42 13.00 -25.23
CA PHE A 7 0.63 13.84 -24.66
C PHE A 7 1.97 13.75 -25.40
N SER A 8 2.28 12.60 -26.00
CA SER A 8 3.51 12.44 -26.79
C SER A 8 3.50 13.34 -28.04
N PHE A 9 2.34 13.51 -28.67
CA PHE A 9 2.23 14.19 -29.97
C PHE A 9 1.49 15.53 -29.89
N GLN A 10 1.15 16.03 -28.71
CA GLN A 10 0.31 17.23 -28.53
C GLN A 10 0.86 18.47 -29.26
N LEU A 11 2.18 18.63 -29.32
CA LEU A 11 2.84 19.77 -29.95
C LEU A 11 2.98 19.65 -31.48
N THR A 12 2.68 18.49 -32.06
CA THR A 12 2.80 18.26 -33.51
C THR A 12 1.96 19.25 -34.34
N PRO A 13 0.67 19.51 -34.01
CA PRO A 13 -0.13 20.51 -34.72
C PRO A 13 0.41 21.93 -34.57
N GLN A 14 1.06 22.26 -33.45
CA GLN A 14 1.70 23.56 -33.25
C GLN A 14 2.94 23.70 -34.13
N ALA A 15 3.82 22.70 -34.12
CA ALA A 15 5.03 22.69 -34.96
C ALA A 15 4.68 22.80 -36.45
N TYR A 16 3.63 22.11 -36.88
CA TYR A 16 3.10 22.21 -38.23
C TYR A 16 2.52 23.59 -38.55
N LYS A 17 1.71 24.16 -37.63
CA LYS A 17 1.12 25.51 -37.79
C LYS A 17 2.21 26.57 -37.92
N ASN A 18 3.26 26.50 -37.09
CA ASN A 18 4.42 27.41 -37.13
C ASN A 18 5.12 27.31 -38.50
N TRP A 19 5.42 26.10 -38.96
CA TRP A 19 6.06 25.89 -40.26
C TRP A 19 5.19 26.36 -41.43
N ARG A 20 3.87 26.15 -41.38
CA ARG A 20 2.96 26.55 -42.45
C ARG A 20 2.77 28.08 -42.51
N ARG A 21 2.61 28.74 -41.36
CA ARG A 21 2.36 30.19 -41.30
C ARG A 21 3.62 31.03 -41.42
N LYS A 22 4.81 30.44 -41.20
CA LYS A 22 6.10 31.14 -41.16
C LYS A 22 6.12 32.31 -40.16
N ASN A 23 5.27 32.23 -39.13
CA ASN A 23 5.11 33.24 -38.09
C ASN A 23 4.69 32.53 -36.80
N THR A 24 5.28 32.96 -35.68
CA THR A 24 5.07 32.42 -34.33
C THR A 24 4.59 33.49 -33.34
N GLU A 25 4.07 34.62 -33.81
CA GLU A 25 3.49 35.68 -32.99
C GLU A 25 2.32 35.18 -32.12
N GLY A 26 2.37 35.46 -30.81
CA GLY A 26 1.48 34.91 -29.76
C GLY A 26 1.87 33.50 -29.26
N LEU A 27 3.00 32.98 -29.78
CA LEU A 27 3.82 31.83 -29.37
C LEU A 27 4.82 32.08 -28.23
N SER A 28 4.51 31.80 -26.95
CA SER A 28 5.51 31.99 -25.89
C SER A 28 6.69 31.02 -26.03
N LYS A 29 7.88 31.57 -26.31
CA LYS A 29 9.14 30.81 -26.39
C LYS A 29 9.61 30.33 -25.01
N GLU A 30 9.32 31.08 -23.95
CA GLU A 30 9.64 30.75 -22.56
C GLU A 30 8.85 29.52 -22.10
N MET A 31 7.57 29.42 -22.46
CA MET A 31 6.75 28.24 -22.19
C MET A 31 7.40 26.97 -22.78
N MET A 32 7.84 27.03 -24.04
CA MET A 32 8.48 25.88 -24.71
C MET A 32 9.77 25.42 -24.02
N LEU A 33 10.57 26.35 -23.47
CA LEU A 33 11.77 26.01 -22.71
C LEU A 33 11.43 25.40 -21.34
N ILE A 34 10.49 25.99 -20.60
CA ILE A 34 10.08 25.49 -19.28
C ILE A 34 9.50 24.07 -19.42
N TRP A 35 8.73 23.82 -20.48
CA TRP A 35 8.18 22.50 -20.77
C TRP A 35 9.23 21.49 -21.19
N ALA A 36 10.23 21.89 -21.99
CA ALA A 36 11.37 21.03 -22.30
C ALA A 36 12.15 20.66 -21.02
N LEU A 37 12.36 21.62 -20.11
CA LEU A 37 13.02 21.36 -18.82
C LEU A 37 12.21 20.39 -17.94
N SER A 38 10.90 20.61 -17.81
CA SER A 38 10.01 19.71 -17.08
C SER A 38 10.07 18.29 -17.65
N ALA A 39 10.06 18.15 -18.98
CA ALA A 39 10.12 16.86 -19.66
C ALA A 39 11.39 16.06 -19.32
N ILE A 40 12.54 16.74 -19.22
CA ILE A 40 13.81 16.11 -18.86
C ILE A 40 13.80 15.62 -17.42
N LEU A 41 13.32 16.45 -16.49
CA LEU A 41 13.23 16.09 -15.08
C LEU A 41 12.30 14.89 -14.89
N PHE A 42 11.13 14.89 -15.56
CA PHE A 42 10.21 13.77 -15.55
C PHE A 42 10.80 12.53 -16.25
N GLY A 43 11.53 12.71 -17.36
CA GLY A 43 12.22 11.63 -18.06
C GLY A 43 13.30 10.96 -17.20
N ALA A 44 14.06 11.74 -16.43
CA ALA A 44 15.01 11.19 -15.45
C ALA A 44 14.27 10.38 -14.38
N TYR A 45 13.20 10.93 -13.79
CA TYR A 45 12.36 10.24 -12.81
C TYR A 45 11.80 8.91 -13.35
N ALA A 46 11.27 8.91 -14.57
CA ALA A 46 10.71 7.72 -15.20
C ALA A 46 11.75 6.61 -15.42
N ILE A 47 13.00 6.97 -15.73
CA ILE A 47 14.11 6.02 -15.88
C ILE A 47 14.57 5.49 -14.51
N ILE A 48 14.64 6.34 -13.49
CA ILE A 48 15.06 5.97 -12.14
C ILE A 48 14.09 4.94 -11.56
N LEU A 49 12.78 5.22 -11.65
CA LEU A 49 11.74 4.31 -11.19
C LEU A 49 11.47 3.12 -12.11
N SER A 50 12.17 3.02 -13.25
CA SER A 50 11.95 1.97 -14.26
C SER A 50 10.46 1.83 -14.63
N LEU A 51 9.81 2.98 -14.89
CA LEU A 51 8.41 3.01 -15.29
C LEU A 51 8.21 2.31 -16.64
N SER A 52 6.95 2.00 -16.98
CA SER A 52 6.63 1.35 -18.27
C SER A 52 7.26 2.09 -19.45
N ILE A 53 7.73 1.35 -20.45
CA ILE A 53 8.42 1.89 -21.65
C ILE A 53 7.70 3.13 -22.25
N PRO A 54 6.36 3.17 -22.39
CA PRO A 54 5.67 4.36 -22.90
C PRO A 54 5.87 5.62 -22.05
N LEU A 55 5.94 5.49 -20.72
CA LEU A 55 6.17 6.60 -19.78
C LEU A 55 7.63 7.08 -19.77
N ILE A 56 8.57 6.24 -20.21
CA ILE A 56 9.97 6.63 -20.43
C ILE A 56 10.11 7.37 -21.76
N ILE A 57 9.45 6.88 -22.82
CA ILE A 57 9.57 7.44 -24.18
C ILE A 57 8.79 8.76 -24.34
N GLN A 58 7.59 8.87 -23.77
CA GLN A 58 6.72 10.04 -23.92
C GLN A 58 7.41 11.38 -23.62
N PRO A 59 8.10 11.58 -22.47
CA PRO A 59 8.77 12.85 -22.19
C PRO A 59 9.88 13.17 -23.18
N GLN A 60 10.52 12.16 -23.79
CA GLN A 60 11.57 12.38 -24.80
C GLN A 60 10.97 12.96 -26.09
N ILE A 61 9.85 12.39 -26.54
CA ILE A 61 9.12 12.88 -27.71
C ILE A 61 8.61 14.30 -27.45
N PHE A 62 7.98 14.52 -26.29
CA PHE A 62 7.45 15.83 -25.91
C PHE A 62 8.56 16.89 -25.82
N CYS A 63 9.71 16.57 -25.19
CA CYS A 63 10.88 17.44 -25.14
C CYS A 63 11.37 17.81 -26.54
N GLY A 64 11.48 16.83 -27.43
CA GLY A 64 11.91 17.03 -28.81
C GLY A 64 11.00 17.98 -29.59
N PHE A 65 9.68 17.85 -29.46
CA PHE A 65 8.73 18.78 -30.09
C PHE A 65 8.69 20.16 -29.42
N SER A 66 8.87 20.23 -28.10
CA SER A 66 8.92 21.50 -27.37
C SER A 66 10.13 22.33 -27.82
N LEU A 67 11.30 21.71 -27.91
CA LEU A 67 12.51 22.35 -28.45
C LEU A 67 12.37 22.71 -29.92
N LEU A 68 11.69 21.88 -30.72
CA LEU A 68 11.43 22.20 -32.13
C LEU A 68 10.58 23.47 -32.24
N CYS A 69 9.50 23.58 -31.46
CA CYS A 69 8.68 24.78 -31.39
C CYS A 69 9.46 26.00 -30.88
N TYR A 70 10.31 25.83 -29.85
CA TYR A 70 11.19 26.89 -29.36
C TYR A 70 12.13 27.42 -30.46
N VAL A 71 12.82 26.52 -31.16
CA VAL A 71 13.73 26.88 -32.26
C VAL A 71 12.95 27.51 -33.42
N GLN A 72 11.72 27.05 -33.69
CA GLN A 72 10.84 27.71 -34.66
C GLN A 72 10.49 29.14 -34.23
N CYS A 73 10.26 29.42 -32.94
CA CYS A 73 10.04 30.78 -32.46
C CYS A 73 11.27 31.67 -32.73
N LEU A 74 12.48 31.16 -32.49
CA LEU A 74 13.71 31.90 -32.79
C LEU A 74 13.99 32.05 -34.30
N TYR A 75 13.56 31.08 -35.10
CA TYR A 75 13.74 31.08 -36.55
C TYR A 75 12.75 32.02 -37.26
N TYR A 76 11.50 32.09 -36.81
CA TYR A 76 10.45 32.92 -37.41
C TYR A 76 10.28 34.29 -36.75
N ASP A 77 11.16 34.68 -35.83
CA ASP A 77 11.16 36.01 -35.21
C ASP A 77 11.33 37.11 -36.29
N LYS A 78 10.40 38.08 -36.31
CA LYS A 78 10.26 39.12 -37.37
C LYS A 78 11.54 39.94 -37.56
N ALA A 79 12.20 40.33 -36.46
CA ALA A 79 13.43 41.14 -36.51
C ALA A 79 14.60 40.42 -37.21
N ALA A 80 14.56 39.09 -37.24
CA ALA A 80 15.58 38.27 -37.87
C ALA A 80 15.14 37.73 -39.24
N TYR A 81 13.83 37.51 -39.49
CA TYR A 81 13.28 36.83 -40.68
C TYR A 81 13.61 37.52 -42.01
N ASP A 82 13.62 38.85 -42.06
CA ASP A 82 13.79 39.62 -43.31
C ASP A 82 15.19 39.49 -43.96
N ASN A 83 16.20 38.95 -43.27
CA ASN A 83 17.53 38.65 -43.83
C ASN A 83 17.59 37.20 -44.36
N GLY A 84 17.09 36.99 -45.59
CA GLY A 84 16.85 35.69 -46.25
C GLY A 84 18.06 34.83 -46.64
N SER A 85 19.03 34.61 -45.74
CA SER A 85 20.21 33.77 -46.03
C SER A 85 19.93 32.26 -45.87
N PRO A 86 20.24 31.40 -46.86
CA PRO A 86 20.03 29.95 -46.80
C PRO A 86 20.88 29.24 -45.72
N LYS A 87 22.00 29.83 -45.30
CA LYS A 87 22.85 29.33 -44.19
C LYS A 87 22.15 29.35 -42.82
N ARG A 88 20.98 30.00 -42.73
CA ARG A 88 20.23 30.15 -41.49
C ARG A 88 19.60 28.84 -41.00
N ILE A 89 18.97 28.06 -41.88
CA ILE A 89 18.33 26.79 -41.49
C ILE A 89 19.34 25.88 -40.81
N LEU A 90 20.56 25.80 -41.37
CA LEU A 90 21.65 25.02 -40.80
C LEU A 90 22.05 25.52 -39.40
N LYS A 91 22.11 26.84 -39.16
CA LYS A 91 22.36 27.43 -37.83
C LYS A 91 21.32 26.97 -36.80
N TYR A 92 20.04 27.04 -37.12
CA TYR A 92 18.98 26.69 -36.16
C TYR A 92 18.81 25.18 -35.97
N VAL A 93 19.08 24.37 -36.99
CA VAL A 93 19.23 22.92 -36.84
C VAL A 93 20.39 22.59 -35.90
N PHE A 94 21.53 23.27 -36.04
CA PHE A 94 22.67 23.09 -35.14
C PHE A 94 22.34 23.51 -33.71
N ILE A 95 21.64 24.62 -33.52
CA ILE A 95 21.13 25.06 -32.20
C ILE A 95 20.21 24.00 -31.59
N TYR A 96 19.29 23.43 -32.39
CA TYR A 96 18.40 22.35 -31.94
C TYR A 96 19.20 21.13 -31.46
N LEU A 97 20.17 20.68 -32.25
CA LEU A 97 21.02 19.53 -31.91
C LEU A 97 21.87 19.78 -30.65
N ILE A 98 22.42 20.99 -30.49
CA ILE A 98 23.15 21.38 -29.28
C ILE A 98 22.24 21.31 -28.06
N TRP A 99 21.02 21.87 -28.14
CA TRP A 99 20.08 21.81 -27.02
C TRP A 99 19.71 20.37 -26.69
N MET A 100 19.43 19.53 -27.69
CA MET A 100 19.17 18.09 -27.47
C MET A 100 20.34 17.40 -26.76
N LEU A 101 21.59 17.71 -27.14
CA LEU A 101 22.79 17.16 -26.50
C LEU A 101 22.94 17.63 -25.04
N ILE A 102 22.79 18.94 -24.79
CA ILE A 102 22.90 19.52 -23.45
C ILE A 102 21.83 18.92 -22.52
N LEU A 103 20.58 18.91 -22.98
CA LEU A 103 19.45 18.43 -22.21
C LEU A 103 19.52 16.91 -21.97
N GLY A 104 19.96 16.14 -22.96
CA GLY A 104 20.24 14.71 -22.80
C GLY A 104 21.38 14.45 -21.79
N GLY A 105 22.43 15.27 -21.83
CA GLY A 105 23.52 15.23 -20.85
C GLY A 105 23.05 15.55 -19.43
N ILE A 106 22.21 16.58 -19.26
CA ILE A 106 21.59 16.94 -17.97
C ILE A 106 20.71 15.79 -17.45
N GLN A 107 19.93 15.17 -18.33
CA GLN A 107 19.11 14.01 -17.94
C GLN A 107 19.98 12.85 -17.44
N ALA A 108 21.02 12.51 -18.20
CA ALA A 108 21.94 11.42 -17.86
C ALA A 108 22.66 11.70 -16.52
N ALA A 109 23.16 12.93 -16.34
CA ALA A 109 23.78 13.36 -15.10
C ALA A 109 22.79 13.29 -13.92
N GLY A 110 21.54 13.69 -14.13
CA GLY A 110 20.46 13.56 -13.14
C GLY A 110 20.21 12.10 -12.75
N VAL A 111 20.07 11.20 -13.74
CA VAL A 111 19.86 9.76 -13.48
C VAL A 111 21.03 9.16 -12.69
N ILE A 112 22.27 9.44 -13.08
CA ILE A 112 23.46 8.95 -12.36
C ILE A 112 23.51 9.51 -10.94
N GLY A 113 23.27 10.81 -10.78
CA GLY A 113 23.29 11.48 -9.49
C GLY A 113 22.25 10.96 -8.51
N VAL A 114 21.02 10.74 -8.97
CA VAL A 114 19.94 10.17 -8.12
C VAL A 114 20.23 8.72 -7.77
N ARG A 115 20.71 7.90 -8.73
CA ARG A 115 21.09 6.51 -8.44
C ARG A 115 22.18 6.43 -7.36
N ALA A 116 23.22 7.26 -7.49
CA ALA A 116 24.28 7.33 -6.48
C ALA A 116 23.80 7.83 -5.11
N ALA A 117 22.76 8.67 -5.06
CA ALA A 117 22.12 9.10 -3.81
C ALA A 117 21.28 7.97 -3.18
N ASN A 118 20.54 7.23 -4.00
CA ASN A 118 19.75 6.08 -3.57
C ASN A 118 20.64 4.95 -3.03
N ASP A 119 21.79 4.69 -3.64
CA ASP A 119 22.79 3.72 -3.15
C ASP A 119 23.32 4.07 -1.75
N LYS A 120 23.25 5.35 -1.36
CA LYS A 120 23.60 5.85 -0.03
C LYS A 120 22.41 5.93 0.94
N GLY A 121 21.24 5.41 0.54
CA GLY A 121 20.00 5.44 1.33
C GLY A 121 19.30 6.81 1.36
N ILE A 122 19.65 7.75 0.47
CA ILE A 122 19.09 9.10 0.44
C ILE A 122 17.89 9.15 -0.52
N THR A 123 16.70 8.83 -0.03
CA THR A 123 15.47 8.69 -0.85
C THR A 123 14.74 9.99 -1.16
N TRP A 124 15.06 11.11 -0.49
CA TRP A 124 14.37 12.39 -0.73
C TRP A 124 14.64 12.97 -2.13
N VAL A 125 15.79 12.64 -2.73
CA VAL A 125 16.18 13.12 -4.06
C VAL A 125 15.23 12.56 -5.12
N GLU A 126 14.92 11.26 -5.04
CA GLU A 126 13.95 10.60 -5.92
C GLU A 126 12.56 11.23 -5.84
N THR A 127 12.05 11.45 -4.63
CA THR A 127 10.75 12.12 -4.40
C THR A 127 10.71 13.53 -5.00
N THR A 128 11.83 14.26 -4.92
CA THR A 128 11.96 15.60 -5.50
C THR A 128 11.83 15.56 -7.02
N PHE A 129 12.44 14.57 -7.68
CA PHE A 129 12.34 14.38 -9.13
C PHE A 129 10.94 13.95 -9.59
N GLY A 130 10.06 13.47 -8.70
CA GLY A 130 8.64 13.25 -9.01
C GLY A 130 7.79 14.52 -8.89
N ILE A 131 8.03 15.34 -7.85
CA ILE A 131 7.25 16.56 -7.57
C ILE A 131 7.66 17.72 -8.47
N LEU A 132 8.96 17.93 -8.66
CA LEU A 132 9.50 19.09 -9.36
C LEU A 132 8.97 19.22 -10.80
N PRO A 133 8.98 18.18 -11.66
CA PRO A 133 8.44 18.29 -13.02
C PRO A 133 6.94 18.65 -13.04
N SER A 134 6.18 18.09 -12.09
CA SER A 134 4.74 18.30 -11.92
C SER A 134 4.40 19.76 -11.62
N VAL A 135 5.24 20.43 -10.83
CA VAL A 135 5.09 21.87 -10.56
C VAL A 135 5.57 22.69 -11.77
N THR A 136 6.72 22.32 -12.35
CA THR A 136 7.32 23.05 -13.48
C THR A 136 6.41 23.05 -14.72
N ILE A 137 5.70 21.96 -15.02
CA ILE A 137 4.82 21.90 -16.19
C ILE A 137 3.65 22.89 -16.07
N VAL A 138 3.07 23.03 -14.88
CA VAL A 138 1.99 23.97 -14.59
C VAL A 138 2.48 25.41 -14.64
N ILE A 139 3.64 25.69 -14.04
CA ILE A 139 4.28 27.02 -14.12
C ILE A 139 4.56 27.41 -15.58
N GLY A 140 4.88 26.43 -16.43
CA GLY A 140 5.14 26.67 -17.85
C GLY A 140 3.99 27.32 -18.62
N PHE A 141 2.76 27.25 -18.14
CA PHE A 141 1.63 27.98 -18.75
C PHE A 141 1.66 29.49 -18.48
N ALA A 142 2.32 29.95 -17.41
CA ALA A 142 2.27 31.35 -16.98
C ALA A 142 2.78 32.35 -18.04
N PRO A 143 3.92 32.11 -18.73
CA PRO A 143 4.36 32.99 -19.82
C PRO A 143 3.33 33.11 -20.95
N GLN A 144 2.62 32.03 -21.28
CA GLN A 144 1.62 32.06 -22.34
C GLN A 144 0.36 32.83 -21.92
N TYR A 145 -0.05 32.74 -20.66
CA TYR A 145 -1.12 33.59 -20.12
C TYR A 145 -0.73 35.06 -20.11
N TYR A 146 0.53 35.36 -19.82
CA TYR A 146 1.05 36.71 -19.87
C TYR A 146 0.97 37.29 -21.29
N GLU A 147 1.39 36.54 -22.32
CA GLU A 147 1.21 36.95 -23.72
C GLU A 147 -0.26 37.18 -24.07
N ILE A 148 -1.17 36.26 -23.71
CA ILE A 148 -2.61 36.43 -23.96
C ILE A 148 -3.15 37.69 -23.27
N TYR A 149 -2.69 37.97 -22.05
CA TYR A 149 -3.09 39.15 -21.30
C TYR A 149 -2.59 40.44 -21.96
N GLN A 150 -1.34 40.46 -22.41
CA GLN A 150 -0.71 41.60 -23.06
C GLN A 150 -1.35 41.89 -24.42
N ASP A 151 -1.51 40.87 -25.26
CA ASP A 151 -2.00 41.01 -26.63
C ASP A 151 -3.52 41.17 -26.72
N ARG A 152 -4.24 40.86 -25.63
CA ARG A 152 -5.72 40.88 -25.54
C ARG A 152 -6.42 40.02 -26.60
N ILE A 153 -5.69 39.13 -27.28
CA ILE A 153 -6.18 38.20 -28.30
C ILE A 153 -5.35 36.93 -28.23
N VAL A 154 -6.01 35.77 -28.17
CA VAL A 154 -5.34 34.46 -28.29
C VAL A 154 -5.01 34.19 -29.76
N HIS A 155 -3.87 34.72 -30.22
CA HIS A 155 -3.25 34.38 -31.50
C HIS A 155 -1.98 33.53 -31.25
N GLY A 156 -1.39 32.93 -32.28
CA GLY A 156 -0.22 32.04 -32.11
C GLY A 156 -0.54 30.58 -31.78
N ILE A 157 -1.31 30.30 -30.73
CA ILE A 157 -1.62 28.94 -30.25
C ILE A 157 -2.53 28.17 -31.22
N SER A 158 -2.22 26.90 -31.51
CA SER A 158 -2.97 25.99 -32.35
C SER A 158 -4.07 25.31 -31.54
N LEU A 159 -5.33 25.47 -31.95
CA LEU A 159 -6.47 24.78 -31.33
C LEU A 159 -6.33 23.25 -31.44
N GLY A 160 -5.64 22.74 -32.46
CA GLY A 160 -5.34 21.32 -32.57
C GLY A 160 -4.37 20.83 -31.50
N PHE A 161 -3.40 21.66 -31.10
CA PHE A 161 -2.50 21.34 -29.97
C PHE A 161 -3.30 21.30 -28.66
N VAL A 162 -4.07 22.34 -28.37
CA VAL A 162 -4.90 22.42 -27.16
C VAL A 162 -5.91 21.27 -27.08
N ALA A 163 -6.49 20.86 -28.22
CA ALA A 163 -7.41 19.73 -28.26
C ALA A 163 -6.72 18.40 -27.91
N LEU A 164 -5.51 18.14 -28.43
CA LEU A 164 -4.75 16.95 -28.08
C LEU A 164 -4.34 16.95 -26.60
N ASP A 165 -4.00 18.11 -26.04
CA ASP A 165 -3.63 18.26 -24.62
C ASP A 165 -4.81 17.98 -23.68
N ILE A 166 -6.00 18.51 -24.01
CA ILE A 166 -7.26 18.22 -23.32
C ILE A 166 -7.60 16.73 -23.40
N LEU A 167 -7.50 16.10 -24.59
CA LEU A 167 -7.75 14.67 -24.74
C LEU A 167 -6.76 13.84 -23.92
N GLY A 168 -5.48 14.21 -23.94
CA GLY A 168 -4.43 13.61 -23.12
C GLY A 168 -4.78 13.64 -21.63
N SER A 169 -5.20 14.80 -21.13
CA SER A 169 -5.59 15.01 -19.74
C SER A 169 -6.84 14.23 -19.37
N VAL A 170 -7.91 14.28 -20.18
CA VAL A 170 -9.18 13.57 -19.92
C VAL A 170 -8.96 12.05 -19.87
N PHE A 171 -8.25 11.48 -20.85
CA PHE A 171 -7.98 10.04 -20.86
C PHE A 171 -7.03 9.62 -19.74
N SER A 172 -6.11 10.49 -19.30
CA SER A 172 -5.20 10.19 -18.19
C SER A 172 -5.93 10.24 -16.82
N ILE A 173 -6.80 11.21 -16.61
CA ILE A 173 -7.68 11.28 -15.43
C ILE A 173 -8.62 10.07 -15.39
N LEU A 174 -9.23 9.72 -16.52
CA LEU A 174 -10.11 8.55 -16.62
C LEU A 174 -9.33 7.25 -16.31
N SER A 175 -8.12 7.12 -16.84
CA SER A 175 -7.24 5.99 -16.56
C SER A 175 -6.88 5.91 -15.07
N LEU A 176 -6.73 7.04 -14.39
CA LEU A 176 -6.43 7.08 -12.96
C LEU A 176 -7.66 6.72 -12.11
N ALA A 177 -8.85 7.16 -12.53
CA ALA A 177 -10.11 6.82 -11.87
C ALA A 177 -10.43 5.31 -11.94
N PHE A 178 -10.02 4.63 -13.01
CA PHE A 178 -10.17 3.18 -13.16
C PHE A 178 -9.01 2.37 -12.59
N ARG A 179 -7.93 3.00 -12.13
CA ARG A 179 -6.80 2.30 -11.51
C ARG A 179 -7.19 1.86 -10.09
N PRO A 180 -6.92 0.60 -9.70
CA PRO A 180 -7.19 0.16 -8.33
C PRO A 180 -6.35 0.97 -7.32
N PRO A 181 -6.89 1.31 -6.13
CA PRO A 181 -6.19 2.09 -5.11
C PRO A 181 -4.83 1.50 -4.70
N PRO A 182 -3.85 2.31 -4.26
CA PRO A 182 -3.97 3.73 -3.90
C PRO A 182 -4.00 4.67 -5.10
N LEU A 183 -4.77 5.75 -4.98
CA LEU A 183 -4.84 6.79 -6.00
C LEU A 183 -3.55 7.63 -5.94
N ASP A 184 -2.91 7.78 -7.09
CA ASP A 184 -1.75 8.64 -7.25
C ASP A 184 -2.20 10.11 -7.25
N ILE A 185 -2.19 10.72 -6.06
CA ILE A 185 -2.68 12.09 -5.84
C ILE A 185 -1.85 13.10 -6.66
N LEU A 186 -0.54 12.88 -6.76
CA LEU A 186 0.34 13.78 -7.49
C LEU A 186 0.00 13.79 -8.98
N ALA A 187 -0.15 12.61 -9.59
CA ALA A 187 -0.57 12.50 -10.98
C ALA A 187 -1.98 13.09 -11.21
N ALA A 188 -2.91 12.87 -10.28
CA ALA A 188 -4.27 13.43 -10.36
C ALA A 188 -4.25 14.96 -10.42
N ILE A 189 -3.53 15.60 -9.49
CA ILE A 189 -3.44 17.06 -9.40
C ILE A 189 -2.79 17.63 -10.66
N THR A 190 -1.73 17.02 -11.18
CA THR A 190 -1.05 17.48 -12.39
C THR A 190 -1.98 17.44 -13.60
N PHE A 191 -2.66 16.32 -13.86
CA PHE A 191 -3.56 16.22 -15.03
C PHE A 191 -4.78 17.13 -14.93
N ILE A 192 -5.34 17.30 -13.73
CA ILE A 192 -6.45 18.24 -13.50
C ILE A 192 -5.98 19.68 -13.73
N SER A 193 -4.77 20.04 -13.26
CA SER A 193 -4.22 21.38 -13.41
C SER A 193 -3.97 21.73 -14.88
N ILE A 194 -3.41 20.80 -15.65
CA ILE A 194 -3.21 20.93 -17.11
C ILE A 194 -4.57 21.11 -17.80
N LEU A 195 -5.55 20.23 -17.52
CA LEU A 195 -6.89 20.30 -18.11
C LEU A 195 -7.57 21.65 -17.84
N VAL A 196 -7.50 22.14 -16.60
CA VAL A 196 -8.08 23.43 -16.23
C VAL A 196 -7.38 24.57 -16.97
N ALA A 197 -6.05 24.54 -17.07
CA ALA A 197 -5.31 25.54 -17.82
C ALA A 197 -5.73 25.57 -19.30
N ASP A 198 -5.81 24.42 -19.96
CA ASP A 198 -6.23 24.36 -21.36
C ASP A 198 -7.67 24.87 -21.57
N ILE A 199 -8.60 24.51 -20.68
CA ILE A 199 -9.98 25.00 -20.73
C ILE A 199 -10.01 26.54 -20.61
N ILE A 200 -9.20 27.12 -19.72
CA ILE A 200 -9.11 28.58 -19.58
C ILE A 200 -8.60 29.22 -20.88
N ILE A 201 -7.58 28.65 -21.54
CA ILE A 201 -7.09 29.13 -22.84
C ILE A 201 -8.19 29.08 -23.90
N VAL A 202 -8.98 28.00 -23.96
CA VAL A 202 -10.11 27.87 -24.89
C VAL A 202 -11.17 28.93 -24.62
N ILE A 203 -11.55 29.13 -23.36
CA ILE A 203 -12.54 30.16 -22.95
C ILE A 203 -12.03 31.56 -23.35
N LEU A 204 -10.78 31.89 -23.02
CA LEU A 204 -10.14 33.15 -23.39
C LEU A 204 -10.14 33.34 -24.92
N HIS A 205 -9.85 32.28 -25.68
CA HIS A 205 -9.84 32.34 -27.15
C HIS A 205 -11.21 32.75 -27.70
N PHE A 206 -12.29 32.13 -27.23
CA PHE A 206 -13.64 32.46 -27.69
C PHE A 206 -14.13 33.81 -27.16
N LEU A 207 -13.89 34.12 -25.88
CA LEU A 207 -14.34 35.35 -25.25
C LEU A 207 -13.68 36.59 -25.87
N LEU A 208 -12.35 36.59 -26.00
CA LEU A 208 -11.62 37.71 -26.59
C LEU A 208 -11.96 37.89 -28.07
N ARG A 209 -12.16 36.79 -28.81
CA ARG A 209 -12.61 36.84 -30.20
C ARG A 209 -14.03 37.41 -30.35
N TRP A 210 -14.93 37.07 -29.44
CA TRP A 210 -16.28 37.63 -29.40
C TRP A 210 -16.27 39.12 -29.10
N VAL A 211 -15.51 39.55 -28.08
CA VAL A 211 -15.34 40.97 -27.73
C VAL A 211 -14.77 41.75 -28.91
N ALA A 212 -13.68 41.27 -29.54
CA ALA A 212 -13.08 41.94 -30.68
C ALA A 212 -14.06 42.10 -31.87
N LYS A 213 -14.87 41.07 -32.16
CA LYS A 213 -15.90 41.13 -33.21
C LYS A 213 -17.01 42.12 -32.88
N SER A 214 -17.44 42.17 -31.62
CA SER A 214 -18.47 43.11 -31.14
C SER A 214 -18.00 44.56 -31.24
N THR A 215 -16.77 44.84 -30.81
CA THR A 215 -16.18 46.19 -30.88
C THR A 215 -16.03 46.69 -32.31
N LYS A 216 -15.57 45.83 -33.24
CA LYS A 216 -15.45 46.19 -34.67
C LYS A 216 -16.80 46.52 -35.29
N LYS A 217 -17.83 45.71 -35.02
CA LYS A 217 -19.20 45.95 -35.49
C LYS A 217 -19.77 47.27 -34.96
N ASN A 218 -19.51 47.59 -33.69
CA ASN A 218 -19.97 48.84 -33.07
C ASN A 218 -19.26 50.07 -33.65
N LEU A 219 -17.97 49.98 -33.96
CA LEU A 219 -17.20 51.04 -34.63
C LEU A 219 -17.67 51.30 -36.07
N GLU A 220 -17.91 50.24 -36.85
CA GLU A 220 -18.46 50.34 -38.21
C GLU A 220 -19.87 50.97 -38.20
N THR A 221 -20.69 50.62 -37.21
CA THR A 221 -22.03 51.20 -37.04
C THR A 221 -21.97 52.68 -36.62
N LYS A 222 -21.02 53.07 -35.76
CA LYS A 222 -20.80 54.47 -35.37
C LYS A 222 -20.34 55.33 -36.55
N ALA A 223 -19.37 54.86 -37.33
CA ALA A 223 -18.88 55.56 -38.52
C ALA A 223 -20.02 55.82 -39.53
N LYS A 224 -20.84 54.79 -39.78
CA LYS A 224 -22.00 54.89 -40.69
C LYS A 224 -23.06 55.87 -40.20
N ASN A 225 -23.26 55.99 -38.89
CA ASN A 225 -24.19 56.94 -38.28
C ASN A 225 -23.65 58.39 -38.31
N GLU A 226 -22.33 58.59 -38.19
CA GLU A 226 -21.71 59.92 -38.30
C GLU A 226 -21.80 60.50 -39.71
N ASP A 227 -21.66 59.67 -40.74
CA ASP A 227 -21.85 60.07 -42.14
C ASP A 227 -23.31 60.49 -42.41
N LEU A 228 -24.28 59.74 -41.87
CA LEU A 228 -25.71 60.07 -41.96
C LEU A 228 -26.05 61.39 -41.24
N ILE A 229 -25.39 61.67 -40.11
CA ILE A 229 -25.57 62.93 -39.36
C ILE A 229 -24.98 64.12 -40.14
N LYS A 230 -23.89 63.93 -40.88
CA LYS A 230 -23.33 64.98 -41.77
C LYS A 230 -24.28 65.31 -42.92
N GLU A 231 -24.88 64.30 -43.57
CA GLU A 231 -25.91 64.50 -44.61
C GLU A 231 -27.15 65.23 -44.08
N LEU A 232 -27.58 64.92 -42.85
CA LEU A 232 -28.75 65.55 -42.24
C LEU A 232 -28.52 67.00 -41.81
N LYS A 233 -27.28 67.38 -41.45
CA LYS A 233 -26.92 68.76 -41.10
C LYS A 233 -26.92 69.73 -42.29
N GLN A 234 -26.81 69.22 -43.51
CA GLN A 234 -26.76 70.02 -44.73
C GLN A 234 -28.15 70.42 -45.27
N LYS A 235 -29.23 69.87 -44.70
CA LYS A 235 -30.60 69.96 -45.26
C LYS A 235 -31.63 70.74 -44.44
N CYS A 236 -31.26 71.43 -43.36
CA CYS A 236 -32.27 72.00 -42.45
C CYS A 236 -32.13 73.51 -42.23
N THR A 237 -33.03 74.26 -42.87
CA THR A 237 -33.46 75.60 -42.46
C THR A 237 -34.97 75.72 -42.73
N SER A 238 -35.83 75.46 -41.74
CA SER A 238 -37.14 76.12 -41.54
C SER A 238 -37.86 75.60 -40.28
N GLU A 239 -38.58 76.47 -39.59
CA GLU A 239 -39.20 76.26 -38.27
C GLU A 239 -40.35 75.23 -38.25
N GLU A 240 -40.89 74.84 -39.40
CA GLU A 240 -41.91 73.77 -39.51
C GLU A 240 -41.34 72.38 -39.17
N GLN A 241 -40.03 72.19 -39.37
CA GLN A 241 -39.33 70.97 -38.98
C GLN A 241 -39.11 70.87 -37.47
N GLN A 242 -39.00 71.98 -36.73
CA GLN A 242 -38.84 71.94 -35.27
C GLN A 242 -40.12 71.46 -34.58
N ALA A 243 -41.30 71.86 -35.05
CA ALA A 243 -42.59 71.38 -34.52
C ALA A 243 -42.81 69.89 -34.82
N LYS A 244 -42.44 69.44 -36.02
CA LYS A 244 -42.49 68.02 -36.42
C LYS A 244 -41.44 67.19 -35.68
N ALA A 245 -40.26 67.74 -35.44
CA ALA A 245 -39.20 67.12 -34.64
C ALA A 245 -39.61 66.98 -33.17
N LYS A 246 -40.29 67.97 -32.60
CA LYS A 246 -40.80 67.91 -31.22
C LYS A 246 -41.87 66.83 -31.05
N ARG A 247 -42.84 66.72 -31.97
CA ARG A 247 -43.83 65.62 -31.95
C ARG A 247 -43.17 64.24 -32.13
N ASN A 248 -42.22 64.12 -33.07
CA ASN A 248 -41.46 62.88 -33.25
C ASN A 248 -40.62 62.53 -32.01
N LEU A 249 -40.07 63.53 -31.31
CA LEU A 249 -39.31 63.35 -30.10
C LEU A 249 -40.21 62.87 -28.94
N GLU A 250 -41.41 63.44 -28.80
CA GLU A 250 -42.40 63.01 -27.80
C GLU A 250 -42.91 61.58 -28.06
N GLU A 251 -43.15 61.22 -29.33
CA GLU A 251 -43.52 59.85 -29.71
C GLU A 251 -42.37 58.85 -29.43
N ARG A 252 -41.13 59.25 -29.71
CA ARG A 252 -39.93 58.47 -29.37
C ARG A 252 -39.76 58.33 -27.86
N LEU A 253 -40.02 59.37 -27.08
CA LEU A 253 -39.96 59.33 -25.62
C LEU A 253 -41.03 58.40 -25.02
N ARG A 254 -42.23 58.32 -25.63
CA ARG A 254 -43.24 57.31 -25.27
C ARG A 254 -42.76 55.90 -25.58
N LYS A 255 -42.25 55.64 -26.78
CA LYS A 255 -41.71 54.32 -27.15
C LYS A 255 -40.57 53.88 -26.23
N VAL A 256 -39.64 54.78 -25.91
CA VAL A 256 -38.54 54.50 -24.96
C VAL A 256 -39.07 54.22 -23.55
N ARG A 257 -40.14 54.89 -23.12
CA ARG A 257 -40.78 54.63 -21.82
C ARG A 257 -41.45 53.26 -21.78
N ASP A 258 -42.19 52.91 -22.82
CA ASP A 258 -42.84 51.61 -22.95
C ASP A 258 -41.79 50.49 -23.02
N GLU A 259 -40.74 50.64 -23.83
CA GLU A 259 -39.59 49.73 -23.87
C GLU A 259 -38.89 49.62 -22.51
N SER A 260 -38.71 50.72 -21.78
CA SER A 260 -38.11 50.73 -20.44
C SER A 260 -38.96 49.96 -19.42
N SER A 261 -40.29 50.08 -19.50
CA SER A 261 -41.21 49.31 -18.64
C SER A 261 -41.18 47.81 -18.95
N VAL A 262 -41.07 47.43 -20.23
CA VAL A 262 -40.90 46.03 -20.65
C VAL A 262 -39.55 45.50 -20.16
N LEU A 263 -38.47 46.27 -20.30
CA LEU A 263 -37.14 45.90 -19.79
C LEU A 263 -37.12 45.73 -18.26
N GLN A 264 -37.82 46.58 -17.52
CA GLN A 264 -37.98 46.42 -16.07
C GLN A 264 -38.69 45.12 -15.72
N SER A 265 -39.78 44.78 -16.43
CA SER A 265 -40.51 43.52 -16.20
C SER A 265 -39.65 42.28 -16.50
N GLN A 266 -38.85 42.32 -17.58
CA GLN A 266 -37.90 41.26 -17.92
C GLN A 266 -36.79 41.14 -16.87
N THR A 267 -36.29 42.26 -16.35
CA THR A 267 -35.26 42.28 -15.30
C THR A 267 -35.78 41.65 -14.00
N ILE A 268 -37.06 41.89 -13.65
CA ILE A 268 -37.70 41.28 -12.49
C ILE A 268 -37.87 39.76 -12.68
N ASN A 269 -38.29 39.31 -13.87
CA ASN A 269 -38.42 37.89 -14.16
C ASN A 269 -37.07 37.18 -14.14
N PHE A 270 -36.04 37.77 -14.76
CA PHE A 270 -34.68 37.23 -14.75
C PHE A 270 -34.10 37.17 -13.31
N ARG A 271 -34.42 38.15 -12.46
CA ARG A 271 -34.04 38.12 -11.04
C ARG A 271 -34.69 36.94 -10.31
N ARG A 272 -36.00 36.70 -10.51
CA ARG A 272 -36.71 35.55 -9.91
C ARG A 272 -36.16 34.21 -10.38
N GLU A 273 -35.84 34.08 -11.67
CA GLU A 273 -35.24 32.86 -12.21
C GLU A 273 -33.86 32.59 -11.59
N ASN A 274 -33.03 33.63 -11.45
CA ASN A 274 -31.72 33.50 -10.81
C ASN A 274 -31.82 33.12 -9.33
N GLU A 275 -32.79 33.66 -8.59
CA GLU A 275 -33.06 33.26 -7.19
C GLU A 275 -33.48 31.77 -7.11
N CYS A 276 -34.31 31.30 -8.04
CA CYS A 276 -34.69 29.90 -8.14
C CYS A 276 -33.50 28.98 -8.47
N LEU A 277 -32.62 29.41 -9.39
CA LEU A 277 -31.40 28.67 -9.73
C LEU A 277 -30.41 28.61 -8.55
N LEU A 278 -30.28 29.70 -7.80
CA LEU A 278 -29.43 29.76 -6.60
C LEU A 278 -29.92 28.77 -5.53
N GLN A 279 -31.25 28.65 -5.35
CA GLN A 279 -31.86 27.68 -4.44
C GLN A 279 -31.54 26.24 -4.86
N LYS A 280 -31.73 25.91 -6.15
CA LYS A 280 -31.39 24.58 -6.69
C LYS A 280 -29.91 24.26 -6.56
N GLN A 281 -29.04 25.25 -6.72
CA GLN A 281 -27.60 25.09 -6.53
C GLN A 281 -27.26 24.73 -5.08
N LYS A 282 -27.92 25.37 -4.09
CA LYS A 282 -27.76 25.02 -2.67
C LYS A 282 -28.20 23.58 -2.37
N GLU A 283 -29.39 23.18 -2.82
CA GLU A 283 -29.88 21.81 -2.65
C GLU A 283 -28.94 20.76 -3.29
N MET A 284 -28.40 21.07 -4.46
CA MET A 284 -27.45 20.18 -5.13
C MET A 284 -26.12 20.08 -4.39
N ASN A 285 -25.63 21.18 -3.83
CA ASN A 285 -24.42 21.20 -3.00
C ASN A 285 -24.60 20.40 -1.70
N GLU A 286 -25.76 20.48 -1.06
CA GLU A 286 -26.08 19.65 0.11
C GLU A 286 -26.10 18.15 -0.25
N LYS A 287 -26.70 17.79 -1.40
CA LYS A 287 -26.67 16.41 -1.90
C LYS A 287 -25.25 15.92 -2.17
N ILE A 288 -24.41 16.74 -2.81
CA ILE A 288 -22.99 16.42 -3.06
C ILE A 288 -22.26 16.20 -1.74
N SER A 289 -22.47 17.06 -0.73
CA SER A 289 -21.89 16.89 0.60
C SER A 289 -22.30 15.56 1.24
N SER A 290 -23.59 15.21 1.19
CA SER A 290 -24.10 13.95 1.74
C SER A 290 -23.51 12.71 1.05
N LEU A 291 -23.33 12.76 -0.27
CA LEU A 291 -22.74 11.67 -1.06
C LEU A 291 -21.24 11.55 -0.81
N THR A 292 -20.54 12.66 -0.63
CA THR A 292 -19.11 12.71 -0.31
C THR A 292 -18.84 12.00 1.02
N THR A 293 -19.65 12.27 2.05
CA THR A 293 -19.55 11.59 3.35
C THR A 293 -19.80 10.08 3.23
N LYS A 294 -20.79 9.66 2.42
CA LYS A 294 -21.07 8.24 2.17
C LYS A 294 -19.91 7.54 1.45
N LEU A 295 -19.27 8.21 0.49
CA LEU A 295 -18.07 7.70 -0.19
C LEU A 295 -16.91 7.55 0.78
N GLN A 296 -16.64 8.54 1.62
CA GLN A 296 -15.58 8.46 2.64
C GLN A 296 -15.76 7.28 3.61
N ILE A 297 -17.00 7.01 4.04
CA ILE A 297 -17.30 5.86 4.91
C ILE A 297 -17.04 4.54 4.16
N LYS A 298 -17.46 4.44 2.90
CA LYS A 298 -17.21 3.24 2.08
C LYS A 298 -15.71 3.05 1.83
N ASP A 299 -14.96 4.12 1.54
CA ASP A 299 -13.52 4.06 1.34
C ASP A 299 -12.78 3.59 2.60
N LYS A 300 -13.19 4.05 3.79
CA LYS A 300 -12.64 3.55 5.06
C LYS A 300 -12.87 2.04 5.21
N LYS A 301 -14.06 1.53 4.85
CA LYS A 301 -14.35 0.08 4.88
C LYS A 301 -13.50 -0.69 3.87
N ILE A 302 -13.35 -0.18 2.64
CA ILE A 302 -12.52 -0.80 1.60
C ILE A 302 -11.05 -0.86 2.04
N LYS A 303 -10.53 0.20 2.68
CA LYS A 303 -9.17 0.21 3.25
C LYS A 303 -8.99 -0.86 4.32
N LYS A 304 -9.96 -1.00 5.23
CA LYS A 304 -9.93 -2.03 6.28
C LYS A 304 -9.86 -3.44 5.67
N TRP A 305 -10.80 -3.77 4.78
CA TRP A 305 -10.84 -5.08 4.12
C TRP A 305 -9.61 -5.36 3.25
N ARG A 306 -9.01 -4.34 2.64
CA ARG A 306 -7.74 -4.49 1.91
C ARG A 306 -6.56 -4.79 2.82
N GLY A 307 -6.50 -4.16 4.00
CA GLY A 307 -5.46 -4.47 4.99
C GLY A 307 -5.54 -5.94 5.42
N GLU A 308 -6.74 -6.41 5.75
CA GLU A 308 -7.01 -7.81 6.09
C GLU A 308 -6.64 -8.75 4.93
N ALA A 309 -7.05 -8.45 3.69
CA ALA A 309 -6.71 -9.26 2.52
C ALA A 309 -5.19 -9.33 2.24
N LEU A 310 -4.46 -8.24 2.46
CA LEU A 310 -3.01 -8.19 2.25
C LEU A 310 -2.25 -9.00 3.30
N GLU A 311 -2.74 -8.98 4.55
CA GLU A 311 -2.26 -9.83 5.64
C GLU A 311 -2.45 -11.31 5.31
N TYR A 312 -3.65 -11.70 4.84
CA TYR A 312 -3.89 -13.07 4.38
C TYR A 312 -2.98 -13.46 3.21
N GLN A 313 -2.77 -12.57 2.24
CA GLN A 313 -1.94 -12.86 1.07
C GLN A 313 -0.44 -12.95 1.41
N ALA A 314 0.03 -12.18 2.39
CA ALA A 314 1.39 -12.28 2.92
C ALA A 314 1.58 -13.61 3.67
N ILE A 315 0.65 -13.97 4.55
CA ILE A 315 0.67 -15.27 5.25
C ILE A 315 0.66 -16.42 4.23
N LEU A 316 -0.20 -16.38 3.21
CA LEU A 316 -0.29 -17.42 2.20
C LEU A 316 0.97 -17.51 1.31
N GLY A 317 1.52 -16.36 0.92
CA GLY A 317 2.73 -16.24 0.09
C GLY A 317 3.96 -16.77 0.80
N ASP A 318 4.08 -16.47 2.10
CA ASP A 318 5.06 -17.13 2.96
C ASP A 318 4.77 -18.62 3.00
N THR A 319 3.59 -19.07 3.45
CA THR A 319 3.24 -20.50 3.66
C THR A 319 3.44 -21.40 2.42
N LEU A 320 3.30 -20.89 1.19
CA LEU A 320 3.45 -21.66 -0.05
C LEU A 320 4.90 -21.82 -0.53
N ASN A 321 5.88 -21.12 0.05
CA ASN A 321 7.29 -21.23 -0.33
C ASN A 321 7.98 -22.39 0.43
N VAL A 322 7.59 -23.64 0.15
CA VAL A 322 7.98 -24.87 0.89
C VAL A 322 9.45 -25.32 0.66
N ASN A 323 10.34 -24.40 0.26
CA ASN A 323 11.77 -24.67 0.11
C ASN A 323 12.62 -24.03 1.22
N ASP A 324 12.05 -23.15 2.05
CA ASP A 324 12.77 -22.48 3.14
C ASP A 324 12.42 -23.09 4.51
N ASP A 325 13.40 -23.27 5.39
CA ASP A 325 13.17 -23.67 6.79
C ASP A 325 12.38 -22.59 7.58
N ALA A 326 12.21 -21.40 7.00
CA ALA A 326 11.39 -20.33 7.55
C ALA A 326 9.88 -20.63 7.46
N THR A 327 9.46 -21.40 6.46
CA THR A 327 8.05 -21.62 6.09
C THR A 327 7.37 -22.73 6.89
N THR A 328 8.13 -23.75 7.27
CA THR A 328 7.72 -24.84 8.15
C THR A 328 7.72 -24.44 9.63
N GLY A 329 8.15 -23.20 9.92
CA GLY A 329 8.31 -22.68 11.27
C GLY A 329 9.50 -23.28 12.04
N ILE A 330 10.42 -23.96 11.34
CA ILE A 330 11.61 -24.58 11.91
C ILE A 330 12.54 -23.53 12.52
N SER A 331 12.75 -22.41 11.83
CA SER A 331 13.58 -21.29 12.35
C SER A 331 13.02 -20.65 13.63
N GLN A 332 11.72 -20.82 13.90
CA GLN A 332 11.05 -20.27 15.08
C GLN A 332 11.06 -21.23 16.28
N ILE A 333 11.39 -22.52 16.08
CA ILE A 333 11.42 -23.53 17.15
C ILE A 333 12.23 -23.06 18.37
N PRO A 334 13.45 -22.49 18.23
CA PRO A 334 14.21 -22.00 19.39
C PRO A 334 13.51 -20.84 20.13
N SER A 335 12.91 -19.90 19.38
CA SER A 335 12.19 -18.75 19.94
C SER A 335 10.92 -19.18 20.69
N ASP A 336 10.13 -20.05 20.07
CA ASP A 336 8.91 -20.59 20.66
C ASP A 336 9.21 -21.46 21.88
N THR A 337 10.30 -22.23 21.84
CA THR A 337 10.80 -22.98 22.98
C THR A 337 11.13 -22.06 24.15
N MET A 338 11.82 -20.94 23.89
CA MET A 338 12.13 -19.96 24.93
C MET A 338 10.88 -19.29 25.50
N SER A 339 9.90 -18.95 24.65
CA SER A 339 8.60 -18.40 25.07
C SER A 339 7.78 -19.38 25.91
N LEU A 340 7.78 -20.65 25.52
CA LEU A 340 7.12 -21.73 26.26
C LEU A 340 7.78 -21.94 27.62
N ILE A 341 9.11 -21.98 27.67
CA ILE A 341 9.85 -22.10 28.92
C ILE A 341 9.59 -20.91 29.85
N ALA A 342 9.54 -19.69 29.32
CA ALA A 342 9.21 -18.50 30.11
C ALA A 342 7.80 -18.59 30.70
N SER A 343 6.82 -19.00 29.87
CA SER A 343 5.42 -19.19 30.30
C SER A 343 5.31 -20.30 31.36
N LEU A 344 5.98 -21.43 31.15
CA LEU A 344 6.05 -22.54 32.12
C LEU A 344 6.67 -22.10 33.44
N ARG A 345 7.76 -21.33 33.44
CA ARG A 345 8.37 -20.79 34.66
C ARG A 345 7.43 -19.85 35.41
N GLN A 346 6.68 -19.01 34.69
CA GLN A 346 5.69 -18.11 35.29
C GLN A 346 4.53 -18.91 35.89
N PHE A 347 3.99 -19.86 35.13
CA PHE A 347 2.87 -20.70 35.56
C PHE A 347 3.26 -21.61 36.73
N CYS A 348 4.47 -22.16 36.76
CA CYS A 348 4.95 -23.07 37.80
C CYS A 348 5.65 -22.35 38.96
N LYS A 349 5.53 -21.02 39.10
CA LYS A 349 6.22 -20.26 40.15
C LYS A 349 5.57 -20.46 41.54
N PHE A 350 6.40 -20.59 42.58
CA PHE A 350 6.00 -20.78 44.00
C PHE A 350 6.43 -19.62 44.93
N THR A 351 6.76 -18.46 44.37
CA THR A 351 7.08 -17.25 45.15
C THR A 351 5.83 -16.47 45.51
N LYS A 352 5.88 -15.65 46.57
CA LYS A 352 4.77 -14.79 47.01
C LYS A 352 4.12 -14.07 45.82
N PRO A 353 2.77 -13.98 45.78
CA PRO A 353 1.83 -14.23 46.88
C PRO A 353 1.31 -15.69 47.02
N VAL A 354 1.92 -16.67 46.36
CA VAL A 354 1.46 -18.09 46.36
C VAL A 354 1.68 -18.78 47.71
N ILE A 355 0.65 -19.44 48.25
CA ILE A 355 0.74 -20.32 49.43
C ILE A 355 1.05 -21.75 48.95
N VAL A 356 2.04 -22.42 49.56
CA VAL A 356 2.53 -23.74 49.10
C VAL A 356 2.11 -24.83 50.07
N ASN A 357 1.53 -25.92 49.57
CA ASN A 357 1.23 -27.11 50.36
C ASN A 357 2.46 -28.04 50.40
N GLU A 358 3.27 -27.92 51.47
CA GLU A 358 4.54 -28.64 51.59
C GLU A 358 4.39 -30.17 51.69
N GLN A 359 3.26 -30.68 52.21
CA GLN A 359 3.03 -32.12 52.28
C GLN A 359 2.80 -32.72 50.89
N THR A 360 1.96 -32.09 50.07
CA THR A 360 1.73 -32.51 48.69
C THR A 360 2.99 -32.35 47.84
N LEU A 361 3.75 -31.26 48.06
CA LEU A 361 5.02 -30.99 47.40
C LEU A 361 6.03 -32.13 47.63
N ASN A 362 6.25 -32.50 48.89
CA ASN A 362 7.20 -33.55 49.26
C ASN A 362 6.76 -34.93 48.77
N LYS A 363 5.44 -35.21 48.78
CA LYS A 363 4.89 -36.44 48.21
C LYS A 363 5.14 -36.53 46.70
N MET A 364 4.96 -35.45 45.96
CA MET A 364 5.24 -35.39 44.52
C MET A 364 6.74 -35.51 44.22
N LEU A 365 7.60 -34.83 44.99
CA LEU A 365 9.06 -34.96 44.86
C LEU A 365 9.54 -36.40 45.09
N SER A 366 8.93 -37.13 46.04
CA SER A 366 9.26 -38.55 46.23
C SER A 366 8.83 -39.44 45.07
N ILE A 367 7.72 -39.12 44.39
CA ILE A 367 7.26 -39.87 43.19
C ILE A 367 8.23 -39.68 42.03
N TRP A 368 8.83 -38.48 41.90
CA TRP A 368 9.82 -38.20 40.85
C TRP A 368 11.24 -38.66 41.20
N GLU A 369 11.44 -39.30 42.37
CA GLU A 369 12.75 -39.76 42.86
C GLU A 369 13.86 -38.69 42.82
N ILE A 370 13.49 -37.43 43.08
CA ILE A 370 14.43 -36.30 43.16
C ILE A 370 14.99 -36.21 44.58
N ALA A 371 16.30 -36.01 44.72
CA ALA A 371 16.96 -35.86 46.01
C ALA A 371 16.37 -34.69 46.82
N LYS A 372 16.16 -34.88 48.13
CA LYS A 372 15.65 -33.83 49.00
C LYS A 372 16.62 -32.66 49.05
N ALA A 373 16.16 -31.47 48.64
CA ALA A 373 16.97 -30.27 48.74
C ALA A 373 17.34 -29.95 50.20
N LYS A 374 18.60 -29.58 50.44
CA LYS A 374 19.09 -29.14 51.76
C LYS A 374 18.45 -27.83 52.27
N ASN A 375 17.83 -27.02 51.38
CA ASN A 375 17.20 -25.74 51.73
C ASN A 375 15.81 -25.59 51.06
N ARG A 376 14.85 -25.00 51.79
CA ARG A 376 13.48 -24.68 51.36
C ARG A 376 13.41 -23.90 50.04
N VAL A 377 14.31 -22.94 49.79
CA VAL A 377 14.32 -22.18 48.53
C VAL A 377 14.69 -23.09 47.34
N ARG A 378 15.69 -23.96 47.54
CA ARG A 378 16.14 -24.91 46.53
C ARG A 378 15.09 -26.00 46.25
N ALA A 379 14.38 -26.47 47.28
CA ALA A 379 13.27 -27.41 47.14
C ALA A 379 12.12 -26.84 46.30
N LYS A 380 11.76 -25.57 46.52
CA LYS A 380 10.74 -24.87 45.72
C LYS A 380 11.15 -24.74 44.25
N ASN A 381 12.42 -24.44 43.98
CA ASN A 381 12.93 -24.33 42.62
C ASN A 381 12.99 -25.70 41.92
N GLN A 382 13.45 -26.75 42.60
CA GLN A 382 13.46 -28.13 42.08
C GLN A 382 12.05 -28.59 41.72
N PHE A 383 11.07 -28.36 42.60
CA PHE A 383 9.67 -28.69 42.30
C PHE A 383 9.11 -27.87 41.14
N SER A 384 9.31 -26.55 41.17
CA SER A 384 8.90 -25.63 40.11
C SER A 384 9.42 -26.06 38.74
N ASN A 385 10.66 -26.58 38.70
CA ASN A 385 11.26 -27.13 37.51
C ASN A 385 10.60 -28.47 37.12
N ALA A 386 10.53 -29.45 38.03
CA ALA A 386 10.02 -30.80 37.72
C ALA A 386 8.57 -30.79 37.16
N VAL A 387 7.72 -29.92 37.71
CA VAL A 387 6.34 -29.72 37.25
C VAL A 387 6.27 -29.25 35.79
N GLN A 388 7.24 -28.48 35.30
CA GLN A 388 7.21 -27.99 33.90
C GLN A 388 7.19 -29.16 32.91
N GLY A 389 8.01 -30.18 33.16
CA GLY A 389 8.06 -31.39 32.33
C GLY A 389 6.75 -32.16 32.36
N ASP A 390 6.12 -32.28 33.54
CA ASP A 390 4.84 -32.97 33.70
C ASP A 390 3.68 -32.23 33.03
N VAL A 391 3.65 -30.89 33.08
CA VAL A 391 2.67 -30.06 32.37
C VAL A 391 2.78 -30.31 30.86
N ILE A 392 4.00 -30.33 30.30
CA ILE A 392 4.21 -30.62 28.87
C ILE A 392 3.69 -32.02 28.51
N LYS A 393 4.06 -33.04 29.30
CA LYS A 393 3.62 -34.43 29.08
C LYS A 393 2.10 -34.57 29.17
N PHE A 394 1.49 -33.91 30.15
CA PHE A 394 0.04 -33.89 30.33
C PHE A 394 -0.68 -33.29 29.11
N ILE A 395 -0.28 -32.09 28.68
CA ILE A 395 -0.88 -31.42 27.51
C ILE A 395 -0.71 -32.29 26.25
N SER A 396 0.47 -32.87 26.05
CA SER A 396 0.75 -33.74 24.90
C SER A 396 -0.14 -34.98 24.90
N SER A 397 -0.37 -35.57 26.09
CA SER A 397 -1.27 -36.72 26.26
C SER A 397 -2.73 -36.35 25.98
N GLU A 398 -3.23 -35.25 26.54
CA GLU A 398 -4.59 -34.78 26.29
C GLU A 398 -4.82 -34.39 24.83
N LEU A 399 -3.84 -33.76 24.17
CA LEU A 399 -3.92 -33.45 22.74
C LEU A 399 -3.99 -34.72 21.91
N THR A 400 -3.15 -35.72 22.23
CA THR A 400 -3.17 -37.00 21.53
C THR A 400 -4.51 -37.69 21.69
N LYS A 401 -5.12 -37.66 22.89
CA LYS A 401 -6.48 -38.17 23.12
C LYS A 401 -7.51 -37.40 22.30
N TYR A 402 -7.44 -36.08 22.25
CA TYR A 402 -8.36 -35.26 21.47
C TYR A 402 -8.28 -35.58 19.96
N LEU A 403 -7.07 -35.70 19.41
CA LEU A 403 -6.84 -35.97 17.99
C LEU A 403 -6.99 -37.44 17.57
N SER A 404 -7.02 -38.39 18.51
CA SER A 404 -7.21 -39.82 18.24
C SER A 404 -8.60 -40.35 18.55
N ARG A 405 -9.42 -39.59 19.28
CA ARG A 405 -10.81 -39.96 19.57
C ARG A 405 -11.57 -40.03 18.25
N ASP A 406 -12.33 -41.11 18.06
CA ASP A 406 -13.33 -41.20 17.00
C ASP A 406 -14.49 -40.25 17.37
N ILE A 407 -14.33 -38.96 17.02
CA ILE A 407 -15.22 -37.86 17.44
C ILE A 407 -16.66 -38.06 16.93
N THR A 408 -16.86 -38.99 15.98
CA THR A 408 -18.17 -39.39 15.49
C THR A 408 -19.04 -40.08 16.54
N ARG A 409 -18.45 -40.69 17.59
CA ARG A 409 -19.21 -41.55 18.51
C ARG A 409 -19.72 -40.90 19.80
N PHE A 410 -19.17 -39.79 20.30
CA PHE A 410 -19.45 -39.40 21.70
C PHE A 410 -19.54 -37.91 22.07
N VAL A 411 -19.39 -36.94 21.16
CA VAL A 411 -19.55 -35.52 21.55
C VAL A 411 -20.36 -34.76 20.51
N SER A 412 -21.61 -34.41 20.85
CA SER A 412 -22.32 -33.31 20.19
C SER A 412 -21.79 -32.02 20.79
N TYR A 413 -20.72 -31.46 20.21
CA TYR A 413 -20.35 -30.10 20.54
C TYR A 413 -21.48 -29.17 20.09
N GLU A 414 -21.82 -28.17 20.91
CA GLU A 414 -22.81 -27.14 20.56
C GLU A 414 -22.43 -26.42 19.25
N ASN A 415 -21.13 -26.31 18.98
CA ASN A 415 -20.58 -25.80 17.74
C ASN A 415 -19.91 -26.95 16.94
N PRO A 416 -20.37 -27.24 15.71
CA PRO A 416 -19.75 -28.26 14.85
C PRO A 416 -18.28 -27.95 14.51
N ASP A 417 -17.88 -26.67 14.54
CA ASP A 417 -16.53 -26.24 14.16
C ASP A 417 -15.45 -26.67 15.18
N HIS A 418 -15.84 -27.09 16.40
CA HIS A 418 -14.91 -27.56 17.44
C HIS A 418 -14.24 -28.92 17.13
N LYS A 419 -14.50 -29.50 15.95
CA LYS A 419 -13.93 -30.78 15.48
C LYS A 419 -12.94 -30.61 14.33
N LEU A 420 -12.78 -29.39 13.82
CA LEU A 420 -12.05 -29.12 12.59
C LEU A 420 -10.58 -29.57 12.66
N GLU A 421 -9.88 -29.32 13.77
CA GLU A 421 -8.48 -29.74 13.92
C GLU A 421 -8.32 -31.26 13.80
N HIS A 422 -9.19 -32.03 14.47
CA HIS A 422 -9.20 -33.48 14.36
C HIS A 422 -9.53 -33.93 12.94
N GLU A 423 -10.56 -33.36 12.32
CA GLU A 423 -10.98 -33.72 10.95
C GLU A 423 -9.87 -33.46 9.93
N ILE A 424 -9.24 -32.29 10.01
CA ILE A 424 -8.12 -31.91 9.14
C ILE A 424 -6.95 -32.87 9.35
N VAL A 425 -6.57 -33.16 10.60
CA VAL A 425 -5.48 -34.11 10.90
C VAL A 425 -5.80 -35.51 10.38
N SER A 426 -7.02 -36.00 10.62
CA SER A 426 -7.46 -37.34 10.17
C SER A 426 -7.48 -37.45 8.65
N LEU A 427 -8.06 -36.47 7.94
CA LEU A 427 -8.09 -36.45 6.49
C LEU A 427 -6.69 -36.32 5.89
N THR A 428 -5.81 -35.54 6.51
CA THR A 428 -4.43 -35.38 6.05
C THR A 428 -3.65 -36.68 6.16
N ASN A 429 -3.80 -37.41 7.28
CA ASN A 429 -3.17 -38.72 7.46
C ASN A 429 -3.70 -39.73 6.43
N GLN A 430 -5.02 -39.80 6.24
CA GLN A 430 -5.65 -40.68 5.25
C GLN A 430 -5.21 -40.35 3.82
N LEU A 431 -5.14 -39.06 3.47
CA LEU A 431 -4.71 -38.61 2.15
C LEU A 431 -3.23 -38.95 1.92
N THR A 432 -2.37 -38.68 2.90
CA THR A 432 -0.94 -38.98 2.83
C THR A 432 -0.71 -40.49 2.64
N GLU A 433 -1.42 -41.34 3.38
CA GLU A 433 -1.37 -42.79 3.24
C GLU A 433 -1.83 -43.27 1.85
N ARG A 434 -2.96 -42.73 1.36
CA ARG A 434 -3.50 -43.08 0.03
C ARG A 434 -2.58 -42.62 -1.09
N VAL A 435 -1.99 -41.44 -0.99
CA VAL A 435 -1.01 -40.91 -1.95
C VAL A 435 0.24 -41.78 -1.94
N ASP A 436 0.78 -42.13 -0.77
CA ASP A 436 1.94 -43.02 -0.65
C ASP A 436 1.64 -44.41 -1.27
N ARG A 437 0.47 -44.98 -1.00
CA ARG A 437 0.04 -46.25 -1.60
C ARG A 437 -0.15 -46.14 -3.13
N PHE A 438 -0.76 -45.06 -3.62
CA PHE A 438 -0.91 -44.80 -5.05
C PHE A 438 0.46 -44.76 -5.74
N LEU A 439 1.42 -44.06 -5.15
CA LEU A 439 2.77 -43.94 -5.70
C LEU A 439 3.57 -45.27 -5.64
N LYS A 440 3.33 -46.10 -4.63
CA LYS A 440 3.92 -47.45 -4.53
C LYS A 440 3.42 -48.39 -5.62
N VAL A 441 2.12 -48.39 -5.93
CA VAL A 441 1.52 -49.28 -6.92
C VAL A 441 1.97 -48.98 -8.36
N HIS A 442 2.24 -47.71 -8.68
CA HIS A 442 2.51 -47.28 -10.06
C HIS A 442 4.00 -47.31 -10.47
N ASN A 443 4.90 -47.88 -9.66
CA ASN A 443 6.32 -48.12 -10.01
C ASN A 443 7.14 -46.92 -10.57
N ASP A 444 6.69 -45.67 -10.41
CA ASP A 444 7.41 -44.44 -10.81
C ASP A 444 8.65 -44.10 -9.94
N VAL A 445 9.73 -44.87 -10.08
CA VAL A 445 10.94 -44.78 -9.23
C VAL A 445 11.67 -43.45 -9.44
N ASN A 446 11.38 -42.40 -8.69
CA ASN A 446 12.22 -41.18 -8.65
C ASN A 446 12.04 -40.36 -7.36
N LYS A 447 13.12 -39.72 -6.91
CA LYS A 447 13.20 -38.79 -5.74
C LYS A 447 12.11 -37.72 -5.68
N VAL A 448 11.50 -37.37 -6.82
CA VAL A 448 10.35 -36.45 -6.94
C VAL A 448 9.12 -36.96 -6.16
N ARG A 449 9.01 -38.28 -5.96
CA ARG A 449 7.89 -39.01 -5.36
C ARG A 449 7.66 -38.71 -3.87
N ASN A 450 8.73 -38.60 -3.08
CA ASN A 450 8.59 -38.31 -1.64
C ASN A 450 8.17 -36.86 -1.39
N LEU A 451 8.42 -35.93 -2.32
CA LEU A 451 8.13 -34.52 -2.10
C LEU A 451 6.62 -34.21 -2.06
N THR A 452 5.74 -34.91 -2.76
CA THR A 452 4.33 -34.49 -2.83
C THR A 452 3.54 -34.80 -1.55
N ALA A 453 3.58 -36.04 -1.06
CA ALA A 453 2.88 -36.43 0.17
C ALA A 453 3.47 -35.71 1.39
N VAL A 454 4.81 -35.59 1.43
CA VAL A 454 5.52 -34.81 2.44
C VAL A 454 5.09 -33.34 2.39
N LYS A 455 5.11 -32.68 1.22
CA LYS A 455 4.73 -31.26 1.14
C LYS A 455 3.29 -30.99 1.54
N ILE A 456 2.35 -31.89 1.22
CA ILE A 456 0.95 -31.77 1.68
C ILE A 456 0.89 -31.81 3.21
N ARG A 457 1.55 -32.80 3.82
CA ARG A 457 1.66 -32.93 5.27
C ARG A 457 2.27 -31.67 5.89
N GLN A 458 3.41 -31.21 5.39
CA GLN A 458 4.10 -30.01 5.88
C GLN A 458 3.22 -28.77 5.84
N LEU A 459 2.54 -28.53 4.71
CA LEU A 459 1.69 -27.37 4.53
C LEU A 459 0.51 -27.37 5.51
N VAL A 460 -0.18 -28.50 5.65
CA VAL A 460 -1.32 -28.62 6.57
C VAL A 460 -0.86 -28.42 8.02
N TYR A 461 0.21 -29.07 8.43
CA TYR A 461 0.72 -28.96 9.79
C TYR A 461 1.28 -27.57 10.12
N ALA A 462 1.86 -26.86 9.14
CA ALA A 462 2.26 -25.46 9.30
C ALA A 462 1.06 -24.53 9.55
N VAL A 463 -0.04 -24.73 8.81
CA VAL A 463 -1.28 -23.95 9.01
C VAL A 463 -1.89 -24.22 10.38
N LEU A 464 -1.98 -25.49 10.79
CA LEU A 464 -2.47 -25.89 12.11
C LEU A 464 -1.60 -25.32 13.24
N ALA A 465 -0.28 -25.32 13.09
CA ALA A 465 0.64 -24.77 14.09
C ALA A 465 0.36 -23.29 14.41
N ILE A 466 -0.14 -22.51 13.47
CA ILE A 466 -0.40 -21.08 13.63
C ILE A 466 -1.82 -20.83 14.16
N HIS A 467 -2.81 -21.55 13.65
CA HIS A 467 -4.22 -21.19 13.81
C HIS A 467 -5.01 -22.08 14.79
N SER A 468 -4.50 -23.27 15.12
CA SER A 468 -5.22 -24.18 16.02
C SER A 468 -5.20 -23.68 17.47
N PHE A 469 -6.33 -23.90 18.17
CA PHE A 469 -6.45 -23.67 19.61
C PHE A 469 -6.15 -22.23 20.08
N THR A 470 -6.39 -21.23 19.23
CA THR A 470 -6.26 -19.81 19.60
C THR A 470 -7.43 -19.31 20.45
N ASP A 471 -8.61 -19.90 20.26
CA ASP A 471 -9.80 -19.58 21.06
C ASP A 471 -9.75 -20.31 22.41
N ARG A 472 -9.96 -19.55 23.47
CA ARG A 472 -9.99 -20.04 24.86
C ARG A 472 -11.23 -20.86 25.16
N GLU A 473 -12.32 -20.59 24.46
CA GLU A 473 -13.57 -21.35 24.59
C GLU A 473 -13.55 -22.67 23.83
N HIS A 474 -12.49 -22.93 23.05
CA HIS A 474 -12.33 -24.22 22.39
C HIS A 474 -12.36 -25.35 23.43
N PRO A 475 -13.20 -26.40 23.27
CA PRO A 475 -13.45 -27.40 24.31
C PRO A 475 -12.18 -28.07 24.84
N PHE A 476 -11.28 -28.47 23.94
CA PHE A 476 -9.99 -29.03 24.33
C PHE A 476 -9.17 -28.07 25.22
N VAL A 477 -9.13 -26.77 24.88
CA VAL A 477 -8.37 -25.77 25.63
C VAL A 477 -9.00 -25.57 27.01
N LYS A 478 -10.32 -25.38 27.04
CA LYS A 478 -11.10 -25.19 28.27
C LYS A 478 -10.95 -26.35 29.24
N ASP A 479 -11.15 -27.58 28.77
CA ASP A 479 -11.00 -28.79 29.60
C ASP A 479 -9.57 -28.94 30.11
N THR A 480 -8.58 -28.72 29.24
CA THR A 480 -7.16 -28.83 29.62
C THR A 480 -6.77 -27.77 30.65
N ILE A 481 -7.28 -26.53 30.55
CA ILE A 481 -7.06 -25.48 31.57
C ILE A 481 -7.64 -25.94 32.91
N ILE A 482 -8.86 -26.45 32.93
CA ILE A 482 -9.53 -26.92 34.16
C ILE A 482 -8.67 -28.00 34.83
N TYR A 483 -8.24 -29.02 34.08
CA TYR A 483 -7.41 -30.09 34.63
C TYR A 483 -6.03 -29.62 35.10
N LEU A 484 -5.37 -28.73 34.35
CA LEU A 484 -4.09 -28.15 34.74
C LEU A 484 -4.20 -27.33 36.03
N MET A 485 -5.22 -26.47 36.12
CA MET A 485 -5.46 -25.65 37.32
C MET A 485 -5.78 -26.52 38.52
N GLN A 486 -6.64 -27.53 38.38
CA GLN A 486 -6.93 -28.50 39.44
C GLN A 486 -5.68 -29.27 39.89
N GLY A 487 -4.83 -29.69 38.95
CA GLY A 487 -3.57 -30.37 39.24
C GLY A 487 -2.60 -29.48 40.03
N MET A 488 -2.39 -28.26 39.56
CA MET A 488 -1.53 -27.27 40.22
C MET A 488 -2.04 -26.86 41.59
N ASN A 489 -3.36 -26.68 41.74
CA ASN A 489 -3.97 -26.23 42.98
C ASN A 489 -3.90 -27.27 44.12
N LYS A 490 -3.49 -28.51 43.83
CA LYS A 490 -3.14 -29.50 44.87
C LYS A 490 -1.83 -29.13 45.59
N ALA A 491 -0.90 -28.49 44.89
CA ALA A 491 0.42 -28.12 45.40
C ALA A 491 0.52 -26.64 45.82
N ARG A 492 -0.38 -25.77 45.34
CA ARG A 492 -0.42 -24.35 45.68
C ARG A 492 -1.84 -23.80 45.84
N GLU A 493 -1.96 -22.72 46.58
CA GLU A 493 -3.18 -21.90 46.63
C GLU A 493 -2.87 -20.50 46.06
N LEU A 494 -3.74 -20.05 45.15
CA LEU A 494 -3.61 -18.78 44.44
C LEU A 494 -4.59 -17.75 45.01
N PRO A 495 -4.16 -16.49 45.25
CA PRO A 495 -5.06 -15.38 45.50
C PRO A 495 -6.05 -15.16 44.35
N ARG A 496 -7.28 -14.70 44.66
CA ARG A 496 -8.36 -14.55 43.65
C ARG A 496 -8.00 -13.62 42.49
N ASP A 497 -7.21 -12.58 42.76
CA ASP A 497 -6.73 -11.60 41.80
C ASP A 497 -5.76 -12.18 40.77
N VAL A 498 -5.09 -13.30 41.08
CA VAL A 498 -4.06 -13.92 40.22
C VAL A 498 -4.58 -15.16 39.46
N VAL A 499 -5.79 -15.65 39.79
CA VAL A 499 -6.36 -16.85 39.15
C VAL A 499 -6.53 -16.66 37.65
N ALA A 500 -7.13 -15.54 37.22
CA ALA A 500 -7.36 -15.25 35.81
C ALA A 500 -6.04 -15.18 35.01
N ASP A 501 -4.99 -14.58 35.58
CA ASP A 501 -3.67 -14.51 34.97
C ASP A 501 -3.02 -15.89 34.86
N SER A 502 -3.19 -16.75 35.87
CA SER A 502 -2.70 -18.13 35.84
C SER A 502 -3.42 -18.95 34.78
N GLU A 503 -4.73 -18.78 34.62
CA GLU A 503 -5.50 -19.41 33.54
C GLU A 503 -5.05 -18.90 32.16
N ASN A 504 -4.72 -17.60 32.05
CA ASN A 504 -4.26 -17.01 30.77
C ASN A 504 -2.90 -17.59 30.40
N CYS A 505 -2.04 -17.74 31.40
CA CYS A 505 -0.76 -18.41 31.25
C CYS A 505 -0.92 -19.89 30.84
N ALA A 506 -1.85 -20.63 31.47
CA ALA A 506 -2.18 -22.00 31.09
C ALA A 506 -2.67 -22.12 29.64
N ALA A 507 -3.57 -21.23 29.21
CA ALA A 507 -4.05 -21.18 27.83
C ALA A 507 -2.91 -20.97 26.84
N ASN A 508 -1.99 -20.02 27.12
CA ASN A 508 -0.84 -19.77 26.27
C ASN A 508 0.13 -20.97 26.25
N ILE A 509 0.35 -21.64 27.38
CA ILE A 509 1.17 -22.86 27.45
C ILE A 509 0.54 -23.97 26.60
N ILE A 510 -0.77 -24.18 26.66
CA ILE A 510 -1.46 -25.18 25.82
C ILE A 510 -1.25 -24.87 24.35
N ARG A 511 -1.47 -23.62 23.93
CA ARG A 511 -1.27 -23.18 22.53
C ARG A 511 0.17 -23.40 22.07
N LEU A 512 1.16 -22.97 22.86
CA LEU A 512 2.58 -23.13 22.52
C LEU A 512 3.00 -24.60 22.51
N CYS A 513 2.57 -25.40 23.48
CA CYS A 513 2.85 -26.84 23.53
C CYS A 513 2.26 -27.58 22.33
N THR A 514 1.00 -27.33 22.00
CA THR A 514 0.31 -27.99 20.87
C THR A 514 0.92 -27.61 19.52
N SER A 515 1.19 -26.31 19.34
CA SER A 515 1.90 -25.78 18.17
C SER A 515 3.29 -26.40 18.03
N LEU A 516 4.12 -26.30 19.08
CA LEU A 516 5.52 -26.72 19.03
C LEU A 516 5.69 -28.23 18.95
N PHE A 517 5.10 -28.98 19.89
CA PHE A 517 5.41 -30.41 20.07
C PHE A 517 4.57 -31.36 19.22
N TYR A 518 3.49 -30.88 18.61
CA TYR A 518 2.67 -31.73 17.74
C TYR A 518 2.69 -31.24 16.29
N PHE A 519 2.28 -29.99 16.04
CA PHE A 519 2.13 -29.51 14.68
C PHE A 519 3.47 -29.17 14.01
N LYS A 520 4.34 -28.36 14.63
CA LYS A 520 5.64 -27.96 14.04
C LYS A 520 6.60 -29.13 13.85
N LEU A 521 6.66 -30.08 14.79
CA LEU A 521 7.49 -31.28 14.59
C LEU A 521 7.02 -32.09 13.38
N ARG A 522 5.70 -32.22 13.18
CA ARG A 522 5.11 -32.85 12.00
C ARG A 522 5.14 -31.97 10.74
N ALA A 523 5.54 -30.70 10.82
CA ALA A 523 5.80 -29.88 9.65
C ALA A 523 7.25 -30.02 9.13
N THR A 524 8.14 -30.67 9.90
CA THR A 524 9.53 -30.91 9.49
C THR A 524 9.66 -32.15 8.59
N GLU A 525 10.70 -32.15 7.74
CA GLU A 525 11.09 -33.32 6.93
C GLU A 525 12.56 -33.65 7.16
N PRO A 526 12.92 -34.83 7.70
CA PRO A 526 12.03 -35.82 8.31
C PRO A 526 11.36 -35.30 9.58
N GLU A 527 10.31 -35.99 10.06
CA GLU A 527 9.63 -35.64 11.32
C GLU A 527 10.65 -35.55 12.47
N ALA A 528 10.73 -34.38 13.09
CA ALA A 528 11.58 -34.13 14.22
C ALA A 528 11.11 -34.96 15.42
N GLU A 529 12.08 -35.54 16.12
CA GLU A 529 11.82 -36.40 17.27
C GLU A 529 11.92 -35.63 18.58
N LEU A 530 10.99 -35.94 19.48
CA LEU A 530 10.98 -35.47 20.85
C LEU A 530 11.62 -36.52 21.76
N VAL A 531 12.82 -36.24 22.27
CA VAL A 531 13.60 -37.20 23.08
C VAL A 531 13.64 -36.76 24.54
N TRP A 532 13.02 -37.56 25.41
CA TRP A 532 13.13 -37.40 26.86
C TRP A 532 14.31 -38.20 27.38
N LEU A 533 15.23 -37.54 28.07
CA LEU A 533 16.43 -38.18 28.59
C LEU A 533 16.11 -38.94 29.89
N PRO A 534 16.54 -40.20 30.01
CA PRO A 534 16.30 -40.99 31.22
C PRO A 534 17.19 -40.51 32.37
N LYS A 535 16.74 -40.80 33.60
CA LYS A 535 17.56 -40.63 34.80
C LYS A 535 18.83 -41.49 34.70
N GLY A 536 19.97 -40.92 35.06
CA GLY A 536 21.28 -41.55 34.99
C GLY A 536 22.04 -41.38 33.68
N ALA A 537 21.44 -40.75 32.66
CA ALA A 537 22.15 -40.43 31.41
C ALA A 537 23.34 -39.50 31.68
N GLU A 538 24.46 -39.70 30.98
CA GLU A 538 25.62 -38.82 31.10
C GLU A 538 25.31 -37.45 30.50
N PHE A 539 25.75 -36.39 31.17
CA PHE A 539 25.59 -35.02 30.70
C PHE A 539 26.48 -34.76 29.49
N ASP A 540 25.89 -34.19 28.43
CA ASP A 540 26.59 -33.74 27.23
C ASP A 540 26.19 -32.30 26.92
N ASP A 541 27.14 -31.38 27.05
CA ASP A 541 26.94 -29.93 26.84
C ASP A 541 26.51 -29.58 25.40
N ARG A 542 26.72 -30.48 24.43
CA ARG A 542 26.25 -30.27 23.06
C ARG A 542 24.76 -30.53 22.89
N SER A 543 24.18 -31.39 23.73
CA SER A 543 22.78 -31.85 23.62
C SER A 543 21.90 -31.47 24.80
N MET A 544 22.49 -30.96 25.89
CA MET A 544 21.82 -30.71 27.15
C MET A 544 22.22 -29.36 27.73
N VAL A 545 21.27 -28.70 28.41
CA VAL A 545 21.49 -27.49 29.21
C VAL A 545 21.13 -27.80 30.65
N ALA A 546 22.11 -27.72 31.54
CA ALA A 546 21.93 -27.91 32.98
C ALA A 546 21.22 -26.70 33.61
N VAL A 547 20.19 -26.95 34.42
CA VAL A 547 19.45 -25.89 35.11
C VAL A 547 19.89 -25.81 36.58
N GLY A 548 20.62 -24.73 36.91
CA GLY A 548 21.03 -24.42 38.28
C GLY A 548 22.27 -25.17 38.77
N ALA A 549 23.13 -25.60 37.85
CA ALA A 549 24.47 -26.12 38.12
C ALA A 549 25.54 -25.07 37.78
N THR A 550 26.69 -25.10 38.45
CA THR A 550 27.87 -24.29 38.10
C THR A 550 28.75 -25.03 37.08
N ASP A 551 29.62 -24.31 36.36
CA ASP A 551 30.50 -24.91 35.35
C ASP A 551 31.40 -26.03 35.91
N GLU A 552 31.76 -25.94 37.21
CA GLU A 552 32.53 -26.95 37.95
C GLU A 552 31.73 -28.24 38.25
N GLU A 553 30.39 -28.19 38.24
CA GLU A 553 29.49 -29.32 38.55
C GLU A 553 29.13 -30.14 37.29
N LEU A 554 29.71 -29.83 36.12
CA LEU A 554 29.36 -30.45 34.83
C LEU A 554 30.18 -31.72 34.52
N ASP A 555 31.39 -31.85 35.08
CA ASP A 555 32.27 -32.99 34.82
C ASP A 555 31.69 -34.28 35.42
N HIS A 556 31.47 -35.29 34.56
CA HIS A 556 30.85 -36.58 34.92
C HIS A 556 29.45 -36.51 35.53
N ALA A 557 28.76 -35.38 35.36
CA ALA A 557 27.40 -35.22 35.87
C ALA A 557 26.42 -36.16 35.16
N ARG A 558 25.42 -36.63 35.91
CA ARG A 558 24.33 -37.47 35.38
C ARG A 558 23.01 -36.76 35.47
N VAL A 559 22.13 -36.99 34.50
CA VAL A 559 20.77 -36.45 34.48
C VAL A 559 19.97 -37.05 35.63
N GLU A 560 19.47 -36.20 36.52
CA GLU A 560 18.51 -36.59 37.56
C GLU A 560 17.07 -36.50 37.02
N TYR A 561 16.75 -35.42 36.30
CA TYR A 561 15.42 -35.19 35.76
C TYR A 561 15.45 -34.37 34.46
N CYS A 562 14.72 -34.82 33.44
CA CYS A 562 14.55 -34.11 32.17
C CYS A 562 13.33 -33.17 32.24
N LEU A 563 13.57 -31.87 32.23
CA LEU A 563 12.57 -30.80 32.35
C LEU A 563 11.91 -30.48 31.01
N PHE A 564 12.75 -30.42 29.97
CA PHE A 564 12.34 -30.10 28.62
C PHE A 564 13.05 -31.09 27.69
N PRO A 565 12.32 -31.77 26.80
CA PRO A 565 12.89 -32.77 25.93
C PRO A 565 13.84 -32.15 24.90
N MET A 566 14.79 -32.95 24.41
CA MET A 566 15.58 -32.59 23.25
C MET A 566 14.71 -32.69 22.00
N ILE A 567 14.85 -31.73 21.09
CA ILE A 567 14.26 -31.79 19.74
C ILE A 567 15.40 -32.02 18.75
N ARG A 568 15.34 -33.13 18.01
CA ARG A 568 16.39 -33.51 17.05
C ARG A 568 15.80 -33.93 15.71
N ARG A 569 16.57 -33.80 14.64
CA ARG A 569 16.27 -34.45 13.35
C ARG A 569 16.84 -35.86 13.32
N PRO A 570 16.05 -36.89 12.98
CA PRO A 570 16.49 -38.29 13.04
C PRO A 570 17.53 -38.67 11.97
N ASP A 571 17.55 -38.00 10.82
CA ASP A 571 18.45 -38.32 9.70
C ASP A 571 19.90 -37.87 9.94
N THR A 572 20.06 -36.67 10.49
CA THR A 572 21.33 -35.97 10.67
C THR A 572 21.81 -35.99 12.11
N ASN A 573 20.96 -36.43 13.05
CA ASN A 573 21.12 -36.21 14.49
C ASN A 573 21.33 -34.73 14.85
N LEU A 574 20.92 -33.80 13.98
CA LEU A 574 21.02 -32.38 14.23
C LEU A 574 20.12 -31.98 15.39
N ILE A 575 20.70 -31.35 16.40
CA ILE A 575 19.99 -30.89 17.60
C ILE A 575 19.37 -29.53 17.27
N MET A 576 18.04 -29.50 17.15
CA MET A 576 17.29 -28.29 16.87
C MET A 576 17.06 -27.47 18.14
N ASN A 577 16.91 -28.16 19.26
CA ASN A 577 16.87 -27.57 20.59
C ASN A 577 17.40 -28.57 21.64
N PRO A 578 18.38 -28.19 22.48
CA PRO A 578 18.92 -29.09 23.49
C PRO A 578 17.91 -29.39 24.60
N ALA A 579 18.02 -30.56 25.21
CA ALA A 579 17.24 -30.89 26.40
C ALA A 579 17.60 -29.96 27.56
N ARG A 580 16.64 -29.72 28.45
CA ARG A 580 16.93 -29.06 29.74
C ARG A 580 16.84 -30.09 30.85
N VAL A 581 17.91 -30.19 31.63
CA VAL A 581 18.06 -31.24 32.63
C VAL A 581 18.44 -30.66 33.98
N ILE A 582 18.01 -31.34 35.03
CA ILE A 582 18.57 -31.21 36.39
C ILE A 582 19.61 -32.31 36.53
N LEU A 583 20.78 -31.97 37.06
CA LEU A 583 21.88 -32.89 37.30
C LEU A 583 21.79 -33.47 38.70
N ALA A 584 22.13 -34.76 38.81
CA ALA A 584 22.27 -35.46 40.08
C ALA A 584 23.42 -34.84 40.87
N GLN A 585 23.22 -34.69 42.17
CA GLN A 585 24.30 -34.22 43.04
C GLN A 585 25.40 -35.28 43.08
N ALA A 586 26.66 -34.84 43.02
CA ALA A 586 27.78 -35.71 43.37
C ALA A 586 27.60 -36.12 44.84
N ASP A 587 27.26 -37.38 45.07
CA ASP A 587 27.29 -37.95 46.40
C ASP A 587 28.75 -38.04 46.86
N GLY A 588 29.18 -37.05 47.65
CA GLY A 588 30.29 -37.18 48.60
C GLY A 588 31.65 -36.63 48.17
N ALA A 589 32.00 -35.48 48.77
CA ALA A 589 32.98 -35.48 49.86
C ALA A 589 32.38 -34.75 51.06
#